data_AF-A0A2A5DBS6-F1
#
_entry.id   AF-A0A2A5DBS6-F1
#
_cell.length_a   1.000
_cell.length_b   1.000
_cell.length_c   1.000
_cell.angle_alpha   90.00
_cell.angle_beta   90.00
_cell.angle_gamma   90.00
#
_symmetry.space_group_name_H-M   'P 1'
#
loop_
_entity.id
_entity.type
_entity.pdbx_description
1 polymer ?
#
loop_
_entity_poly.entity_id
_entity_poly.type
_entity_poly.pdbx_seq_one_letter_code
_entity_poly.pdbx_strand_id
1 'polypeptide(L)'
;MLLSRYFEPRFNAELQMLIFQIGMLRKRIDQLKIVPTTQERAELLRLGESLGHNIFGLMFVVKSKTYKKWVSEAKRGKAWKDVGRKRTPEAVCNLLKRMVEANQRWGYCRIVGELKKNGIRIGTTTVREIL
;
A
#
# COMPACT_ATOMS: atom_id res chain seq x y z
N MET A 1 -18.45 18.29 -27.08
CA MET A 1 -19.14 18.85 -25.90
C MET A 1 -18.77 18.06 -24.64
N LEU A 2 -17.69 18.44 -23.95
CA LEU A 2 -17.35 17.90 -22.61
C LEU A 2 -17.21 19.03 -21.58
N LEU A 3 -16.72 20.19 -22.01
CA LEU A 3 -16.62 21.41 -21.19
C LEU A 3 -17.98 21.90 -20.66
N SER A 4 -19.08 21.67 -21.40
CA SER A 4 -20.42 22.09 -21.01
C SER A 4 -20.92 21.44 -19.72
N ARG A 5 -20.51 20.19 -19.44
CA ARG A 5 -20.96 19.45 -18.25
C ARG A 5 -20.34 19.96 -16.95
N TYR A 6 -19.12 20.49 -17.01
CA TYR A 6 -18.42 21.02 -15.83
C TYR A 6 -19.09 22.26 -15.23
N PHE A 7 -19.83 23.01 -16.05
CA PHE A 7 -20.59 24.18 -15.62
C PHE A 7 -22.03 23.86 -15.23
N GLU A 8 -22.49 22.61 -15.40
CA GLU A 8 -23.81 22.23 -14.90
C GLU A 8 -23.80 22.16 -13.37
N PRO A 9 -24.77 22.81 -12.68
CA PRO A 9 -24.86 22.79 -11.22
C PRO A 9 -24.88 21.37 -10.63
N ARG A 10 -25.43 20.40 -11.37
CA ARG A 10 -25.49 18.98 -10.98
C ARG A 10 -24.12 18.32 -10.91
N PHE A 11 -23.23 18.58 -11.86
CA PHE A 11 -21.88 18.03 -11.85
C PHE A 11 -21.06 18.52 -10.65
N ASN A 12 -21.27 19.77 -10.25
CA ASN A 12 -20.67 20.32 -9.03
C ASN A 12 -21.20 19.59 -7.78
N ALA A 13 -22.49 19.26 -7.73
CA ALA A 13 -23.07 18.51 -6.62
C ALA A 13 -22.54 17.06 -6.53
N GLU A 14 -22.37 16.36 -7.66
CA GLU A 14 -21.77 15.02 -7.70
C GLU A 14 -20.34 15.03 -7.13
N LEU A 15 -19.52 16.00 -7.57
CA LEU A 15 -18.14 16.14 -7.09
C LEU A 15 -18.10 16.48 -5.60
N GLN A 16 -18.96 17.41 -5.14
CA GLN A 16 -19.07 17.76 -3.72
C GLN A 16 -19.50 16.57 -2.87
N MET A 17 -20.46 15.77 -3.37
CA MET A 17 -20.90 14.55 -2.69
C MET A 17 -19.74 13.55 -2.53
N LEU A 18 -18.95 13.31 -3.59
CA LEU A 18 -17.80 12.41 -3.52
C LEU A 18 -16.71 12.93 -2.57
N ILE A 19 -16.39 14.23 -2.62
CA ILE A 19 -15.44 14.88 -1.70
C ILE A 19 -15.90 14.69 -0.25
N PHE A 20 -17.19 14.90 0.02
CA PHE A 20 -17.76 14.70 1.35
C PHE A 20 -17.67 13.24 1.81
N GLN A 21 -18.01 12.28 0.93
CA GLN A 21 -17.89 10.85 1.24
C GLN A 21 -16.45 10.46 1.59
N ILE A 22 -15.46 10.92 0.81
CA ILE A 22 -14.04 10.67 1.10
C ILE A 22 -13.64 11.27 2.46
N GLY A 23 -14.05 12.51 2.75
CA GLY A 23 -13.81 13.16 4.03
C GLY A 23 -14.46 12.42 5.20
N MET A 24 -15.70 11.95 5.03
CA MET A 24 -16.43 11.16 6.02
C MET A 24 -15.70 9.84 6.31
N LEU A 25 -15.32 9.10 5.26
CA LEU A 25 -14.57 7.85 5.41
C LEU A 25 -13.22 8.09 6.07
N ARG A 26 -12.50 9.14 5.69
CA ARG A 26 -11.20 9.45 6.29
C ARG A 26 -11.28 9.74 7.78
N LYS A 27 -12.36 10.40 8.23
CA LYS A 27 -12.62 10.64 9.67
C LYS A 27 -12.92 9.37 10.47
N ARG A 28 -13.40 8.30 9.82
CA ARG A 28 -13.76 7.02 10.46
C ARG A 28 -12.65 5.97 10.41
N ILE A 29 -11.62 6.18 9.59
CA ILE A 29 -10.48 5.27 9.50
C ILE A 29 -9.51 5.61 10.64
N ASP A 30 -9.45 4.76 11.66
CA ASP A 30 -8.54 4.89 12.81
C ASP A 30 -7.05 4.75 12.44
N GLN A 31 -6.76 4.33 11.20
CA GLN A 31 -5.38 4.30 10.71
C GLN A 31 -4.82 5.71 10.56
N LEU A 32 -3.83 6.01 11.40
CA LEU A 32 -3.02 7.23 11.37
C LEU A 32 -2.47 7.53 9.96
N LYS A 33 -2.15 6.48 9.17
CA LYS A 33 -1.53 6.61 7.87
C LYS A 33 -2.01 5.54 6.89
N ILE A 34 -2.68 5.97 5.83
CA ILE A 34 -2.87 5.17 4.61
C ILE A 34 -1.58 5.28 3.80
N VAL A 35 -0.99 4.15 3.46
CA VAL A 35 0.23 4.09 2.65
C VAL A 35 -0.14 3.64 1.25
N PRO A 36 -0.07 4.53 0.24
CA PRO A 36 -0.37 4.14 -1.12
C PRO A 36 0.66 3.15 -1.67
N THR A 37 0.16 2.20 -2.43
CA THR A 37 0.92 1.31 -3.28
C THR A 37 1.67 2.10 -4.36
N THR A 38 2.67 1.46 -4.98
CA THR A 38 3.40 2.08 -6.10
C THR A 38 2.46 2.44 -7.26
N GLN A 39 1.42 1.64 -7.51
CA GLN A 39 0.41 1.87 -8.56
C GLN A 39 -0.48 3.07 -8.24
N GLU A 40 -1.06 3.14 -7.04
CA GLU A 40 -1.89 4.28 -6.62
C GLU A 40 -1.10 5.59 -6.64
N ARG A 41 0.18 5.53 -6.22
CA ARG A 41 1.08 6.68 -6.29
C ARG A 41 1.31 7.14 -7.74
N ALA A 42 1.51 6.22 -8.67
CA ALA A 42 1.71 6.55 -10.08
C ALA A 42 0.43 7.19 -10.67
N GLU A 43 -0.74 6.65 -10.36
CA GLU A 43 -2.01 7.18 -10.84
C GLU A 43 -2.30 8.58 -10.28
N LEU A 44 -2.00 8.83 -9.00
CA LEU A 44 -2.08 10.18 -8.41
C LEU A 44 -1.18 11.20 -9.10
N LEU A 45 0.01 10.78 -9.55
CA LEU A 45 0.93 11.65 -10.28
C LEU A 45 0.44 11.90 -11.71
N ARG A 46 -0.06 10.87 -12.40
CA ARG A 46 -0.65 10.97 -13.73
C ARG A 46 -1.85 11.93 -13.74
N LEU A 47 -2.79 11.76 -12.82
CA LEU A 47 -3.95 12.64 -12.68
C LEU A 47 -3.54 14.06 -12.29
N GLY A 48 -2.58 14.19 -11.37
CA GLY A 48 -2.13 15.51 -10.96
C GLY A 48 -1.31 16.24 -12.02
N GLU A 49 -0.67 15.53 -12.97
CA GLU A 49 -0.03 16.16 -14.14
C GLU A 49 -1.06 16.91 -14.98
N SER A 50 -2.25 16.33 -15.20
CA SER A 50 -3.37 17.01 -15.87
C SER A 50 -3.89 18.25 -15.11
N LEU A 51 -3.58 18.37 -13.82
CA LEU A 51 -3.92 19.51 -12.96
C LEU A 51 -2.73 20.48 -12.75
N GLY A 52 -1.62 20.31 -13.47
CA GLY A 52 -0.39 21.08 -13.23
C GLY A 52 0.19 20.91 -11.82
N HIS A 53 -0.12 19.79 -11.16
CA HIS A 53 0.14 19.47 -9.76
C HIS A 53 -0.45 20.47 -8.75
N ASN A 54 -1.46 21.26 -9.13
CA ASN A 54 -2.23 22.09 -8.22
C ASN A 54 -3.28 21.24 -7.46
N ILE A 55 -2.86 20.68 -6.33
CA ILE A 55 -3.63 19.72 -5.53
C ILE A 55 -4.29 20.34 -4.29
N PHE A 56 -4.43 21.67 -4.24
CA PHE A 56 -5.03 22.34 -3.09
C PHE A 56 -6.48 21.88 -2.88
N GLY A 57 -6.82 21.45 -1.67
CA GLY A 57 -8.17 20.97 -1.34
C GLY A 57 -8.54 19.59 -1.91
N LEU A 58 -7.67 18.94 -2.68
CA LEU A 58 -7.95 17.64 -3.33
C LEU A 58 -7.29 16.44 -2.62
N MET A 59 -6.31 16.67 -1.74
CA MET A 59 -5.56 15.61 -1.06
C MET A 59 -6.15 15.22 0.29
N PHE A 60 -7.04 14.22 0.27
CA PHE A 60 -7.68 13.67 1.48
C PHE A 60 -6.94 12.46 2.08
N VAL A 61 -6.19 11.72 1.25
CA VAL A 61 -5.55 10.45 1.65
C VAL A 61 -4.13 10.67 2.15
N VAL A 62 -3.33 11.41 1.38
CA VAL A 62 -1.93 11.72 1.69
C VAL A 62 -1.75 13.20 1.98
N LYS A 63 -0.76 13.56 2.81
CA LYS A 63 -0.42 14.97 3.03
C LYS A 63 0.09 15.60 1.72
N SER A 64 -0.33 16.84 1.43
CA SER A 64 0.13 17.58 0.23
C SER A 64 1.66 17.69 0.13
N LYS A 65 2.36 17.80 1.26
CA LYS A 65 3.83 17.79 1.32
C LYS A 65 4.42 16.47 0.81
N THR A 66 3.80 15.34 1.12
CA THR A 66 4.21 14.01 0.66
C THR A 66 4.06 13.91 -0.85
N TYR A 67 2.92 14.33 -1.38
CA TYR A 67 2.67 14.38 -2.82
C TYR A 67 3.70 15.24 -3.57
N LYS A 68 3.97 16.45 -3.08
CA LYS A 68 5.00 17.33 -3.69
C LYS A 68 6.39 16.70 -3.70
N LYS A 69 6.76 15.97 -2.63
CA LYS A 69 8.00 15.18 -2.61
C LYS A 69 8.01 14.13 -3.72
N TRP A 70 6.89 13.47 -3.97
CA TRP A 70 6.77 12.47 -5.02
C TRP A 70 6.94 13.05 -6.41
N VAL A 71 6.33 14.20 -6.69
CA VAL A 71 6.54 14.94 -7.95
C VAL A 71 8.03 15.25 -8.14
N SER A 72 8.71 15.72 -7.10
CA SER A 72 10.15 16.01 -7.16
C SER A 72 11.01 14.75 -7.38
N GLU A 73 10.67 13.62 -6.75
CA GLU A 73 11.36 12.34 -6.97
C GLU A 73 11.13 11.79 -8.38
N ALA A 74 9.92 11.95 -8.92
CA ALA A 74 9.55 11.52 -10.27
C ALA A 74 10.38 12.25 -11.32
N LYS A 75 10.48 13.58 -11.19
CA LYS A 75 11.31 14.43 -12.06
C LYS A 75 12.79 14.08 -12.04
N ARG A 76 13.27 13.44 -10.96
CA ARG A 76 14.65 12.95 -10.83
C ARG A 76 14.84 11.52 -11.35
N GLY A 77 13.81 10.91 -11.94
CA GLY A 77 13.87 9.53 -12.45
C GLY A 77 13.97 8.46 -11.36
N LYS A 78 13.58 8.77 -10.12
CA LYS A 78 13.69 7.81 -9.01
C LYS A 78 12.61 6.74 -9.11
N ALA A 79 13.02 5.48 -9.28
CA ALA A 79 12.13 4.34 -9.16
C ALA A 79 11.67 4.15 -7.71
N TRP A 80 10.35 4.05 -7.50
CA TRP A 80 9.78 3.72 -6.19
C TRP A 80 9.67 2.22 -6.01
N LYS A 81 9.87 1.79 -4.76
CA LYS A 81 9.68 0.42 -4.32
C LYS A 81 8.58 0.43 -3.27
N ASP A 82 7.81 -0.65 -3.21
CA ASP A 82 6.84 -0.83 -2.14
C ASP A 82 7.54 -0.75 -0.79
N VAL A 83 6.89 -0.05 0.14
CA VAL A 83 7.43 0.15 1.47
C VAL A 83 7.14 -1.06 2.35
N GLY A 84 8.06 -1.34 3.27
CA GLY A 84 7.94 -2.46 4.21
C GLY A 84 8.83 -3.65 3.85
N ARG A 85 8.97 -4.58 4.80
CA ARG A 85 9.70 -5.83 4.58
C ARG A 85 8.88 -6.70 3.63
N LYS A 86 9.52 -7.24 2.59
CA LYS A 86 8.88 -8.25 1.73
C LYS A 86 8.35 -9.38 2.61
N ARG A 87 7.11 -9.79 2.37
CA ARG A 87 6.52 -10.96 3.04
C ARG A 87 7.37 -12.19 2.77
N THR A 88 7.35 -13.13 3.71
CA THR A 88 7.93 -14.46 3.50
C THR A 88 7.29 -15.08 2.26
N PRO A 89 8.07 -15.62 1.32
CA PRO A 89 7.52 -16.22 0.11
C PRO A 89 6.50 -17.32 0.45
N GLU A 90 5.39 -17.35 -0.29
CA GLU A 90 4.29 -18.29 -0.01
C GLU A 90 4.75 -19.76 -0.07
N ALA A 91 5.69 -20.07 -0.97
CA ALA A 91 6.33 -21.39 -1.03
C ALA A 91 6.98 -21.80 0.30
N VAL A 92 7.63 -20.85 1.00
CA VAL A 92 8.24 -21.10 2.31
C VAL A 92 7.16 -21.26 3.38
N CYS A 93 6.09 -20.46 3.34
CA CYS A 93 4.95 -20.62 4.25
C CYS A 93 4.26 -21.98 4.09
N ASN A 94 4.08 -22.44 2.84
CA ASN A 94 3.46 -23.73 2.54
C ASN A 94 4.36 -24.90 2.97
N LEU A 95 5.68 -24.79 2.74
CA LEU A 95 6.65 -25.76 3.27
C LEU A 95 6.59 -25.83 4.79
N LEU A 96 6.56 -24.68 5.47
CA LEU A 96 6.47 -24.61 6.92
C LEU A 96 5.24 -25.35 7.45
N LYS A 97 4.05 -25.08 6.88
CA LYS A 97 2.79 -25.75 7.26
C LYS A 97 2.88 -27.26 7.09
N ARG A 98 3.39 -27.74 5.95
CA ARG A 98 3.58 -29.17 5.70
C ARG A 98 4.54 -29.83 6.70
N MET A 99 5.62 -29.14 7.06
CA MET A 99 6.58 -29.66 8.05
C MET A 99 5.95 -29.80 9.44
N VAL A 100 5.11 -28.85 9.84
CA VAL A 100 4.40 -28.87 11.13
C VAL A 100 3.35 -29.95 11.16
N GLU A 101 2.55 -30.06 10.09
CA GLU A 101 1.52 -31.08 9.94
C GLU A 101 2.11 -32.49 9.99
N ALA A 102 3.22 -32.73 9.26
CA ALA A 102 3.93 -34.00 9.27
C ALA A 102 4.66 -34.28 10.60
N ASN A 103 4.95 -33.26 11.42
CA ASN A 103 5.77 -33.39 12.62
C ASN A 103 5.21 -32.58 13.79
N GLN A 104 4.01 -32.92 14.28
CA GLN A 104 3.29 -32.18 15.32
C GLN A 104 4.08 -31.96 16.63
N ARG A 105 5.06 -32.81 16.95
CA ARG A 105 5.91 -32.68 18.16
C ARG A 105 7.05 -31.68 18.00
N TRP A 106 7.30 -31.15 16.81
CA TRP A 106 8.41 -30.23 16.58
C TRP A 106 8.08 -28.82 17.06
N GLY A 107 8.92 -28.27 17.93
CA GLY A 107 8.87 -26.84 18.27
C GLY A 107 9.38 -25.95 17.13
N TYR A 108 8.98 -24.69 17.11
CA TYR A 108 9.35 -23.74 16.05
C TYR A 108 10.88 -23.57 15.87
N CYS A 109 11.68 -23.61 16.94
CA CYS A 109 13.15 -23.57 16.84
C CYS A 109 13.72 -24.78 16.06
N ARG A 110 13.12 -25.96 16.22
CA ARG A 110 13.49 -27.18 15.49
C ARG A 110 13.22 -26.99 14.00
N ILE A 111 12.03 -26.51 13.65
CA ILE A 111 11.63 -26.27 12.27
C ILE A 111 12.54 -25.24 11.59
N VAL A 112 12.90 -24.16 12.28
CA VAL A 112 13.87 -23.17 11.77
C VAL A 112 15.22 -23.82 11.46
N GLY A 113 15.70 -24.71 12.32
CA GLY A 113 16.93 -25.46 12.10
C GLY A 113 16.86 -26.35 10.86
N GLU A 114 15.75 -27.05 10.65
CA GLU A 114 15.53 -27.89 9.47
C GLU A 114 15.42 -27.05 8.18
N LEU A 115 14.71 -25.92 8.21
CA LEU A 115 14.67 -24.99 7.07
C LEU A 115 16.06 -24.45 6.73
N LYS A 116 16.88 -24.14 7.75
CA LYS A 116 18.26 -23.68 7.56
C LYS A 116 19.13 -24.74 6.88
N LYS A 117 18.95 -26.02 7.21
CA LYS A 117 19.65 -27.14 6.53
C LYS A 117 19.26 -27.23 5.04
N ASN A 118 18.01 -26.95 4.72
CA ASN A 118 17.49 -26.88 3.34
C ASN A 118 17.84 -25.56 2.63
N GLY A 119 18.74 -24.74 3.17
CA GLY A 119 19.19 -23.48 2.57
C GLY A 119 18.23 -22.29 2.77
N ILE A 120 17.11 -22.49 3.47
CA ILE A 120 16.09 -21.45 3.68
C ILE A 120 16.35 -20.74 5.01
N ARG A 121 16.72 -19.45 4.95
CA ARG A 121 16.94 -18.62 6.15
C ARG A 121 15.67 -17.89 6.52
N ILE A 122 15.04 -18.29 7.63
CA ILE A 122 13.89 -17.61 8.23
C ILE A 122 14.16 -17.32 9.71
N GLY A 123 13.68 -16.18 10.20
CA GLY A 123 13.80 -15.83 11.62
C GLY A 123 12.83 -16.63 12.47
N THR A 124 13.26 -16.99 13.68
CA THR A 124 12.43 -17.73 14.65
C THR A 124 11.11 -17.02 14.96
N THR A 125 11.14 -15.69 15.11
CA THR A 125 9.95 -14.88 15.34
C THR A 125 8.99 -14.93 14.15
N THR A 126 9.51 -14.92 12.92
CA THR A 126 8.70 -15.02 11.71
C THR A 126 8.03 -16.38 11.62
N VAL A 127 8.71 -17.47 11.99
CA VAL A 127 8.07 -18.79 12.08
C VAL A 127 6.97 -18.79 13.13
N ARG A 128 7.22 -18.24 14.32
CA ARG A 128 6.21 -18.11 15.38
C ARG A 128 4.99 -17.28 14.96
N GLU A 129 5.17 -16.24 14.14
CA GLU A 129 4.05 -15.43 13.64
C GLU A 129 3.24 -16.12 12.52
N ILE A 130 3.85 -17.08 11.81
CA ILE A 130 3.19 -17.81 10.71
C ILE A 130 2.45 -19.06 11.23
N LEU A 131 2.98 -19.71 12.27
CA LEU A 131 2.36 -20.85 12.95
C LEU A 131 1.25 -20.39 13.90
#